data_AF-A0A3A4XVE8-F1
#
_entry.id   AF-A0A3A4XVE8-F1
#
_cell.length_a   1.000
_cell.length_b   1.000
_cell.length_c   1.000
_cell.angle_alpha   90.00
_cell.angle_beta   90.00
_cell.angle_gamma   90.00
#
_symmetry.space_group_name_H-M   'P 1'
#
loop_
_entity.id
_entity.type
_entity.pdbx_description
1 polymer ?
#
loop_
_entity_poly.entity_id
_entity_poly.type
_entity_poly.pdbx_seq_one_letter_code
_entity_poly.pdbx_strand_id
1 'polypeptide(L)'
;MACSGIAHAAEHALGDISEHEVQQLSVRAQMEKMRRVILLQHAGLALYLDNLISRLWTHVDSDRPMARVYVVEDAVAGAHTFPDGAIYLTTGMMAHTQNEDQLAMILSHEIIHYKRRHALAALNHSRSTAPLNPGEIRQDLAMFLHAAEQEADREGLVLMQQAGFCAQTAVSRVDASGDGRTKGVVAFNQRLAQVKRALDQMPAGDADRNCQNRVPEYDFYIAPALLANARSATRQGAWEQASESIQRYIAIRADDPQAYYLQGDIAYRSGKRSDLTISSFQKAIDLDRSFIPAYRALGFMHFKAGRLQDARSYFETSLALAPHADENDYIRGYLQLCSE
;
A
#
# COMPACT_ATOMS: atom_id res chain seq x y z
N MET A 1 -49.80 51.51 -5.71
CA MET A 1 -50.02 50.66 -4.52
C MET A 1 -50.70 49.40 -5.02
N ALA A 2 -50.21 48.18 -4.88
CA ALA A 2 -49.30 47.61 -3.90
C ALA A 2 -48.26 46.71 -4.59
N CYS A 3 -47.03 46.81 -4.09
CA CYS A 3 -45.92 45.92 -4.34
C CYS A 3 -45.71 45.18 -3.02
N SER A 4 -45.94 43.87 -2.95
CA SER A 4 -45.50 43.04 -1.83
C SER A 4 -45.65 41.57 -2.17
N GLY A 5 -44.53 40.84 -2.21
CA GLY A 5 -44.62 39.38 -2.17
C GLY A 5 -43.48 38.59 -2.80
N ILE A 6 -42.23 39.07 -2.80
CA ILE A 6 -41.07 38.16 -2.94
C ILE A 6 -39.98 38.68 -1.99
N ALA A 7 -40.09 38.31 -0.71
CA ALA A 7 -39.02 38.49 0.25
C ALA A 7 -38.07 37.28 0.13
N HIS A 8 -36.86 37.56 -0.36
CA HIS A 8 -35.61 36.84 -0.16
C HIS A 8 -35.69 35.51 0.60
N ALA A 9 -35.55 34.39 -0.12
CA ALA A 9 -34.87 33.23 0.46
C ALA A 9 -33.39 33.61 0.59
N ALA A 10 -32.95 33.88 1.82
CA ALA A 10 -31.54 34.05 2.12
C ALA A 10 -30.83 32.72 1.84
N GLU A 11 -30.08 32.65 0.74
CA GLU A 11 -29.04 31.65 0.52
C GLU A 11 -27.98 31.83 1.61
N HIS A 12 -28.13 31.10 2.70
CA HIS A 12 -27.08 30.96 3.69
C HIS A 12 -25.96 30.14 3.06
N ALA A 13 -24.94 30.82 2.52
CA ALA A 13 -23.62 30.23 2.40
C ALA A 13 -23.25 29.68 3.80
N LEU A 14 -23.05 28.37 3.90
CA LEU A 14 -22.61 27.76 5.15
C LEU A 14 -21.24 28.34 5.46
N GLY A 15 -21.10 29.04 6.58
CA GLY A 15 -19.82 29.62 7.00
C GLY A 15 -18.69 28.58 7.02
N ASP A 16 -17.46 29.07 6.90
CA ASP A 16 -16.25 28.25 6.90
C ASP A 16 -16.23 27.30 8.10
N ILE A 17 -15.86 26.05 7.85
CA ILE A 17 -15.63 25.08 8.90
C ILE A 17 -14.27 25.36 9.54
N SER A 18 -14.21 25.33 10.87
CA SER A 18 -12.95 25.51 11.59
C SER A 18 -12.06 24.28 11.42
N GLU A 19 -10.75 24.47 11.57
CA GLU A 19 -9.81 23.34 11.55
C GLU A 19 -10.12 22.30 12.62
N HIS A 20 -10.48 22.73 13.82
CA HIS A 20 -10.83 21.84 14.92
C HIS A 20 -12.04 20.97 14.56
N GLU A 21 -13.05 21.53 13.89
CA GLU A 21 -14.19 20.74 13.41
C GLU A 21 -13.80 19.75 12.31
N VAL A 22 -12.95 20.14 11.35
CA VAL A 22 -12.45 19.20 10.32
C VAL A 22 -11.62 18.08 10.94
N GLN A 23 -10.81 18.38 11.95
CA GLN A 23 -10.08 17.36 12.70
C GLN A 23 -11.04 16.39 13.40
N GLN A 24 -12.09 16.87 14.05
CA GLN A 24 -13.08 15.99 14.69
C GLN A 24 -13.83 15.09 13.69
N LEU A 25 -14.23 15.64 12.54
CA LEU A 25 -14.86 14.87 11.46
C LEU A 25 -13.88 13.85 10.88
N SER A 26 -12.63 14.26 10.68
CA SER A 26 -11.54 13.41 10.21
C SER A 26 -11.28 12.25 11.17
N VAL A 27 -11.13 12.51 12.46
CA VAL A 27 -10.87 11.47 13.47
C VAL A 27 -11.98 10.42 13.47
N ARG A 28 -13.25 10.82 13.28
CA ARG A 28 -14.36 9.86 13.15
C ARG A 28 -14.27 9.03 11.87
N ALA A 29 -14.04 9.66 10.72
CA ALA A 29 -13.90 8.97 9.43
C ALA A 29 -12.68 8.03 9.42
N GLN A 30 -11.57 8.49 10.00
CA GLN A 30 -10.34 7.75 10.23
C GLN A 30 -10.60 6.54 11.14
N MET A 31 -11.25 6.72 12.29
CA MET A 31 -11.61 5.64 13.21
C MET A 31 -12.51 4.59 12.55
N GLU A 32 -13.50 5.02 11.76
CA GLU A 32 -14.36 4.09 11.01
C GLU A 32 -13.55 3.29 9.98
N LYS A 33 -12.63 3.94 9.28
CA LYS A 33 -11.70 3.27 8.35
C LYS A 33 -10.76 2.32 9.10
N MET A 34 -10.18 2.72 10.23
CA MET A 34 -9.28 1.90 11.07
C MET A 34 -9.96 0.65 11.59
N ARG A 35 -11.24 0.72 11.97
CA ARG A 35 -12.00 -0.45 12.43
C ARG A 35 -12.14 -1.54 11.37
N ARG A 36 -11.94 -1.20 10.09
CA ARG A 36 -12.12 -2.11 8.96
C ARG A 36 -10.80 -2.50 8.30
N VAL A 37 -9.68 -1.90 8.71
CA VAL A 37 -8.36 -2.20 8.14
C VAL A 37 -7.48 -2.97 9.12
N ILE A 38 -6.59 -3.78 8.58
CA ILE A 38 -5.57 -4.47 9.34
C ILE A 38 -4.29 -3.62 9.27
N LEU A 39 -3.77 -3.20 10.42
CA LEU A 39 -2.47 -2.52 10.47
C LEU A 39 -1.35 -3.54 10.48
N LEU A 40 -0.35 -3.35 9.64
CA LEU A 40 0.84 -4.19 9.64
C LEU A 40 1.71 -3.84 10.84
N GLN A 41 1.78 -4.76 11.80
CA GLN A 41 2.63 -4.61 12.99
C GLN A 41 3.99 -5.27 12.73
N HIS A 42 5.00 -4.46 12.43
CA HIS A 42 6.38 -4.92 12.27
C HIS A 42 7.37 -3.86 12.78
N ALA A 43 8.01 -4.13 13.92
CA ALA A 43 8.85 -3.13 14.62
C ALA A 43 9.97 -2.54 13.75
N GLY A 44 10.69 -3.38 13.00
CA GLY A 44 11.76 -2.90 12.13
C GLY A 44 11.27 -2.01 10.98
N LEU A 45 10.06 -2.25 10.47
CA LEU A 45 9.50 -1.44 9.39
C LEU A 45 8.97 -0.11 9.96
N ALA A 46 8.32 -0.16 11.13
CA ALA A 46 7.87 1.04 11.84
C ALA A 46 9.05 1.96 12.14
N LEU A 47 10.15 1.45 12.71
CA LEU A 47 11.36 2.22 12.99
C LEU A 47 11.96 2.85 11.74
N TYR A 48 12.01 2.10 10.63
CA TYR A 48 12.49 2.62 9.34
C TYR A 48 11.62 3.80 8.85
N LEU A 49 10.30 3.65 8.86
CA LEU A 49 9.37 4.69 8.44
C LEU A 49 9.40 5.91 9.38
N ASP A 50 9.53 5.68 10.70
CA ASP A 50 9.65 6.75 11.69
C ASP A 50 10.94 7.56 11.48
N ASN A 51 12.06 6.92 11.18
CA ASN A 51 13.31 7.62 10.85
C ASN A 51 13.18 8.41 9.55
N LEU A 52 12.57 7.81 8.52
CA LEU A 52 12.40 8.45 7.23
C LEU A 52 11.47 9.67 7.32
N ILE A 53 10.32 9.55 8.00
CA ILE A 53 9.42 10.68 8.21
C ILE A 53 10.04 11.75 9.10
N SER A 54 10.80 11.37 10.14
CA SER A 54 11.49 12.33 11.01
C SER A 54 12.51 13.15 10.21
N ARG A 55 13.29 12.49 9.34
CA ARG A 55 14.25 13.13 8.45
C ARG A 55 13.56 14.14 7.51
N LEU A 56 12.46 13.76 6.86
CA LEU A 56 11.65 14.68 6.07
C LEU A 56 11.13 15.85 6.91
N TRP A 57 10.59 15.55 8.10
CA TRP A 57 9.97 16.54 8.98
C TRP A 57 10.93 17.61 9.49
N THR A 58 12.23 17.33 9.61
CA THR A 58 13.23 18.35 9.98
C THR A 58 13.29 19.54 9.01
N HIS A 59 12.80 19.38 7.79
CA HIS A 59 12.73 20.41 6.75
C HIS A 59 11.31 20.96 6.54
N VAL A 60 10.34 20.55 7.36
CA VAL A 60 8.97 21.04 7.31
C VAL A 60 8.84 22.27 8.23
N ASP A 61 8.80 23.45 7.63
CA ASP A 61 8.43 24.68 8.35
C ASP A 61 6.93 24.68 8.65
N SER A 62 6.56 24.19 9.84
CA SER A 62 5.17 24.11 10.31
C SER A 62 5.08 24.12 11.83
N ASP A 63 4.01 24.74 12.35
CA ASP A 63 3.59 24.72 13.75
C ASP A 63 2.84 23.42 14.15
N ARG A 64 2.58 22.54 13.18
CA ARG A 64 1.87 21.27 13.38
C ARG A 64 2.76 20.21 14.03
N PRO A 65 2.17 19.26 14.79
CA PRO A 65 2.92 18.09 15.23
C PRO A 65 3.36 17.24 14.04
N MET A 66 4.43 16.47 14.23
CA MET A 66 4.94 15.56 13.20
C MET A 66 3.87 14.57 12.75
N ALA A 67 3.72 14.44 11.43
CA ALA A 67 2.87 13.44 10.82
C ALA A 67 3.34 12.01 11.20
N ARG A 68 2.40 11.06 11.24
CA ARG A 68 2.65 9.67 11.68
C ARG A 68 2.23 8.71 10.59
N VAL A 69 3.11 7.78 10.23
CA VAL A 69 2.82 6.78 9.19
C VAL A 69 2.22 5.52 9.80
N TYR A 70 1.12 5.05 9.21
CA TYR A 70 0.49 3.78 9.52
C TYR A 70 0.48 2.91 8.28
N VAL A 71 1.05 1.71 8.39
CA VAL A 71 1.06 0.75 7.28
C VAL A 71 -0.19 -0.10 7.35
N VAL A 72 -0.97 -0.09 6.27
CA VAL A 72 -2.23 -0.83 6.15
C VAL A 72 -2.03 -2.04 5.24
N GLU A 73 -2.41 -3.23 5.72
CA GLU A 73 -2.45 -4.44 4.89
C GLU A 73 -3.58 -4.35 3.86
N ASP A 74 -3.25 -3.85 2.68
CA ASP A 74 -4.14 -3.78 1.53
C ASP A 74 -3.32 -3.86 0.24
N ALA A 75 -3.75 -4.69 -0.70
CA ALA A 75 -3.12 -4.82 -2.00
C ALA A 75 -3.44 -3.64 -2.93
N VAL A 76 -4.49 -2.88 -2.66
CA VAL A 76 -4.77 -1.64 -3.38
C VAL A 76 -3.67 -0.62 -3.08
N ALA A 77 -2.99 -0.14 -4.12
CA ALA A 77 -1.92 0.83 -4.00
C ALA A 77 -2.50 2.23 -3.72
N GLY A 78 -2.26 2.72 -2.51
CA GLY A 78 -2.66 4.05 -2.07
C GLY A 78 -1.79 4.59 -0.95
N ALA A 79 -1.69 5.91 -0.91
CA ALA A 79 -1.27 6.70 0.23
C ALA A 79 -2.33 7.78 0.46
N HIS A 80 -2.58 8.15 1.71
CA HIS A 80 -3.48 9.26 2.02
C HIS A 80 -3.19 9.84 3.40
N THR A 81 -3.26 11.16 3.49
CA THR A 81 -3.09 11.88 4.74
C THR A 81 -4.40 12.41 5.29
N PHE A 82 -4.59 12.22 6.59
CA PHE A 82 -5.71 12.75 7.34
C PHE A 82 -5.38 14.14 7.92
N PRO A 83 -6.39 15.01 8.10
CA PRO A 83 -6.26 16.31 8.77
C PRO A 83 -5.56 16.34 10.15
N ASP A 84 -5.47 15.21 10.86
CA ASP A 84 -4.77 15.06 12.14
C ASP A 84 -3.27 14.72 11.99
N GLY A 85 -2.80 14.50 10.75
CA GLY A 85 -1.41 14.16 10.44
C GLY A 85 -1.14 12.67 10.35
N ALA A 86 -2.16 11.82 10.46
CA ALA A 86 -2.00 10.40 10.17
C ALA A 86 -1.86 10.18 8.66
N ILE A 87 -0.79 9.54 8.23
CA ILE A 87 -0.54 9.13 6.85
C ILE A 87 -0.75 7.63 6.77
N TYR A 88 -1.67 7.18 5.93
CA TYR A 88 -1.92 5.76 5.70
C TYR A 88 -1.26 5.35 4.41
N LEU A 89 -0.33 4.42 4.54
CA LEU A 89 0.43 3.87 3.45
C LEU A 89 0.06 2.39 3.29
N THR A 90 -0.47 1.99 2.14
CA THR A 90 -0.84 0.58 1.94
C THR A 90 0.37 -0.27 1.60
N THR A 91 0.34 -1.54 1.98
CA THR A 91 1.33 -2.53 1.54
C THR A 91 1.40 -2.62 0.02
N GLY A 92 0.28 -2.39 -0.68
CA GLY A 92 0.21 -2.29 -2.14
C GLY A 92 1.06 -1.15 -2.68
N MET A 93 0.97 0.05 -2.09
CA MET A 93 1.79 1.18 -2.54
C MET A 93 3.29 0.91 -2.32
N MET A 94 3.65 0.34 -1.17
CA MET A 94 5.04 -0.03 -0.88
C MET A 94 5.58 -1.13 -1.79
N ALA A 95 4.72 -2.03 -2.26
CA ALA A 95 5.11 -3.07 -3.21
C ALA A 95 5.38 -2.53 -4.62
N HIS A 96 4.98 -1.29 -4.92
CA HIS A 96 5.25 -0.63 -6.21
C HIS A 96 6.49 0.27 -6.17
N THR A 97 7.02 0.60 -5.00
CA THR A 97 8.26 1.36 -4.87
C THR A 97 9.49 0.45 -5.02
N GLN A 98 10.49 0.96 -5.74
CA GLN A 98 11.75 0.28 -6.10
C GLN A 98 12.95 0.82 -5.33
N ASN A 99 12.83 2.02 -4.75
CA ASN A 99 13.89 2.65 -3.98
C ASN A 99 13.32 3.56 -2.89
N GLU A 100 14.18 3.95 -1.94
CA GLU A 100 13.81 4.83 -0.83
C GLU A 100 13.38 6.22 -1.31
N ASP A 101 13.96 6.74 -2.40
CA ASP A 101 13.62 8.06 -2.93
C ASP A 101 12.16 8.13 -3.42
N GLN A 102 11.65 7.10 -4.08
CA GLN A 102 10.25 7.01 -4.49
C GLN A 102 9.31 6.98 -3.27
N LEU A 103 9.67 6.23 -2.23
CA LEU A 103 8.91 6.23 -0.99
C LEU A 103 8.95 7.61 -0.30
N ALA A 104 10.11 8.26 -0.28
CA ALA A 104 10.28 9.61 0.25
C ALA A 104 9.45 10.64 -0.53
N MET A 105 9.34 10.51 -1.86
CA MET A 105 8.48 11.37 -2.68
C MET A 105 7.00 11.20 -2.33
N ILE A 106 6.53 9.96 -2.19
CA ILE A 106 5.15 9.68 -1.77
C ILE A 106 4.87 10.31 -0.41
N LEU A 107 5.75 10.10 0.57
CA LEU A 107 5.57 10.65 1.91
C LEU A 107 5.70 12.17 1.94
N SER A 108 6.58 12.76 1.13
CA SER A 108 6.70 14.21 1.00
C SER A 108 5.44 14.83 0.43
N HIS A 109 4.87 14.23 -0.62
CA HIS A 109 3.60 14.65 -1.21
C HIS A 109 2.47 14.65 -0.15
N GLU A 110 2.36 13.57 0.60
CA GLU A 110 1.40 13.40 1.70
C GLU A 110 1.62 14.42 2.85
N ILE A 111 2.87 14.69 3.24
CA ILE A 111 3.23 15.72 4.21
C ILE A 111 2.79 17.11 3.73
N ILE A 112 2.94 17.42 2.44
CA ILE A 112 2.48 18.73 1.92
C ILE A 112 0.97 18.86 1.99
N HIS A 113 0.19 17.81 1.67
CA HIS A 113 -1.26 17.85 1.87
C HIS A 113 -1.65 18.19 3.32
N TYR A 114 -0.92 17.64 4.29
CA TYR A 114 -1.10 17.96 5.71
C TYR A 114 -0.69 19.38 6.06
N LYS A 115 0.54 19.78 5.67
CA LYS A 115 1.11 21.11 5.93
C LYS A 115 0.20 22.22 5.38
N ARG A 116 -0.27 22.06 4.14
CA ARG A 116 -1.10 23.04 3.41
C ARG A 116 -2.59 22.97 3.75
N ARG A 117 -3.00 22.00 4.59
CA ARG A 117 -4.39 21.82 5.01
C ARG A 117 -5.34 21.63 3.82
N HIS A 118 -4.89 20.94 2.77
CA HIS A 118 -5.66 20.77 1.53
C HIS A 118 -7.05 20.17 1.77
N ALA A 119 -7.19 19.26 2.73
CA ALA A 119 -8.48 18.69 3.12
C ALA A 119 -9.45 19.73 3.72
N LEU A 120 -8.96 20.62 4.59
CA LEU A 120 -9.75 21.72 5.16
C LEU A 120 -10.13 22.72 4.06
N ALA A 121 -9.17 23.09 3.22
CA ALA A 121 -9.39 24.03 2.13
C ALA A 121 -10.41 23.50 1.11
N ALA A 122 -10.38 22.21 0.78
CA ALA A 122 -11.36 21.57 -0.10
C ALA A 122 -12.78 21.57 0.50
N LEU A 123 -12.91 21.32 1.81
CA LEU A 123 -14.20 21.37 2.51
C LEU A 123 -14.78 22.79 2.55
N ASN A 124 -13.94 23.80 2.84
CA ASN A 124 -14.38 25.20 2.82
C ASN A 124 -14.75 25.64 1.41
N HIS A 125 -13.96 25.28 0.41
CA HIS A 125 -14.24 25.57 -0.99
C HIS A 125 -15.59 24.98 -1.42
N SER A 126 -15.86 23.70 -1.11
CA SER A 126 -17.15 23.06 -1.39
C SER A 126 -18.35 23.67 -0.65
N ARG A 127 -18.13 24.41 0.45
CA ARG A 127 -19.19 25.11 1.21
C ARG A 127 -19.39 26.54 0.73
N SER A 128 -18.33 27.17 0.22
CA SER A 128 -18.33 28.55 -0.25
C SER A 128 -18.78 28.70 -1.71
N THR A 129 -18.78 27.63 -2.50
CA THR A 129 -19.33 27.66 -3.86
C THR A 129 -20.80 28.07 -3.77
N ALA A 130 -21.11 29.25 -4.33
CA ALA A 130 -22.44 29.89 -4.42
C ALA A 130 -23.44 28.99 -5.20
N PRO A 131 -24.63 29.43 -5.69
CA PRO A 131 -25.60 28.51 -6.30
C PRO A 131 -25.19 28.09 -7.71
N LEU A 132 -24.04 27.42 -7.82
CA LEU A 132 -23.59 26.67 -8.96
C LEU A 132 -24.45 25.41 -9.08
N ASN A 133 -24.69 24.97 -10.31
CA ASN A 133 -25.36 23.70 -10.51
C ASN A 133 -24.44 22.52 -10.11
N PRO A 134 -24.97 21.31 -9.87
CA PRO A 134 -24.14 20.17 -9.43
C PRO A 134 -22.98 19.81 -10.38
N GLY A 135 -23.11 20.11 -11.68
CA GLY A 135 -22.05 19.91 -12.65
C GLY A 135 -20.89 20.88 -12.48
N GLU A 136 -21.21 22.16 -12.29
CA GLU A 136 -20.26 23.25 -12.05
C GLU A 136 -19.54 23.10 -10.71
N ILE A 137 -20.25 22.76 -9.63
CA ILE A 137 -19.64 22.49 -8.30
C ILE A 137 -18.58 21.38 -8.42
N ARG A 138 -18.92 20.30 -9.13
CA ARG A 138 -18.01 19.17 -9.33
C ARG A 138 -16.78 19.57 -10.15
N GLN A 139 -16.95 20.41 -11.18
CA GLN A 139 -15.85 20.87 -12.01
C GLN A 139 -14.94 21.84 -11.24
N ASP A 140 -15.51 22.76 -10.47
CA ASP A 140 -14.77 23.72 -9.64
C ASP A 140 -13.94 23.01 -8.57
N LEU A 141 -14.58 22.10 -7.82
CA LEU A 141 -13.88 21.27 -6.83
C LEU A 141 -12.79 20.40 -7.48
N ALA A 142 -13.03 19.86 -8.67
CA ALA A 142 -12.01 19.10 -9.38
C ALA A 142 -10.80 19.95 -9.78
N MET A 143 -11.01 21.20 -10.22
CA MET A 143 -9.92 22.14 -10.50
C MET A 143 -9.15 22.51 -9.24
N PHE A 144 -9.85 22.75 -8.14
CA PHE A 144 -9.23 23.04 -6.84
C PHE A 144 -8.37 21.88 -6.35
N LEU A 145 -8.91 20.66 -6.36
CA LEU A 145 -8.18 19.47 -5.98
C LEU A 145 -6.98 19.22 -6.90
N HIS A 146 -7.15 19.47 -8.21
CA HIS A 146 -6.04 19.38 -9.15
C HIS A 146 -4.90 20.35 -8.80
N ALA A 147 -5.22 21.61 -8.47
CA ALA A 147 -4.21 22.59 -8.04
C ALA A 147 -3.48 22.15 -6.76
N ALA A 148 -4.21 21.56 -5.80
CA ALA A 148 -3.63 21.01 -4.58
C ALA A 148 -2.64 19.86 -4.86
N GLU A 149 -2.95 18.96 -5.80
CA GLU A 149 -2.00 17.90 -6.22
C GLU A 149 -0.72 18.48 -6.83
N GLN A 150 -0.84 19.53 -7.65
CA GLN A 150 0.33 20.19 -8.26
C GLN A 150 1.20 20.90 -7.23
N GLU A 151 0.58 21.52 -6.22
CA GLU A 151 1.29 22.13 -5.08
C GLU A 151 2.01 21.06 -4.25
N ALA A 152 1.32 19.95 -3.94
CA ALA A 152 1.89 18.82 -3.22
C ALA A 152 3.06 18.17 -3.96
N ASP A 153 2.95 17.99 -5.28
CA ASP A 153 4.04 17.47 -6.10
C ASP A 153 5.25 18.40 -6.11
N ARG A 154 5.05 19.71 -6.32
CA ARG A 154 6.15 20.68 -6.40
C ARG A 154 6.88 20.86 -5.07
N GLU A 155 6.14 21.07 -3.99
CA GLU A 155 6.75 21.25 -2.66
C GLU A 155 7.25 19.94 -2.07
N GLY A 156 6.64 18.82 -2.44
CA GLY A 156 7.11 17.49 -2.07
C GLY A 156 8.50 17.21 -2.66
N LEU A 157 8.74 17.59 -3.92
CA LEU A 157 10.07 17.53 -4.54
C LEU A 157 11.11 18.37 -3.78
N VAL A 158 10.76 19.62 -3.42
CA VAL A 158 11.64 20.50 -2.63
C VAL A 158 11.95 19.86 -1.28
N LEU A 159 10.92 19.39 -0.58
CA LEU A 159 11.04 18.80 0.74
C LEU A 159 11.94 17.56 0.73
N MET A 160 11.72 16.64 -0.21
CA MET A 160 12.54 15.43 -0.29
C MET A 160 14.00 15.77 -0.63
N GLN A 161 14.25 16.73 -1.52
CA GLN A 161 15.61 17.16 -1.84
C GLN A 161 16.32 17.83 -0.66
N GLN A 162 15.62 18.67 0.11
CA GLN A 162 16.16 19.30 1.31
C GLN A 162 16.52 18.27 2.38
N ALA A 163 15.69 17.24 2.53
CA ALA A 163 15.98 16.08 3.36
C ALA A 163 17.11 15.19 2.79
N GLY A 164 17.67 15.55 1.64
CA GLY A 164 18.76 14.84 1.00
C GLY A 164 18.32 13.57 0.30
N PHE A 165 17.10 13.50 -0.24
CA PHE A 165 16.62 12.48 -1.18
C PHE A 165 16.86 12.88 -2.64
N CYS A 166 17.00 11.91 -3.55
CA CYS A 166 17.27 12.18 -4.95
C CYS A 166 15.96 12.28 -5.72
N ALA A 167 15.68 13.45 -6.29
CA ALA A 167 14.45 13.65 -7.04
C ALA A 167 14.44 12.87 -8.38
N GLN A 168 15.60 12.71 -9.03
CA GLN A 168 15.67 12.03 -10.34
C GLN A 168 15.27 10.55 -10.25
N THR A 169 15.68 9.85 -9.18
CA THR A 169 15.33 8.43 -8.94
C THR A 169 13.91 8.27 -8.40
N ALA A 170 13.35 9.31 -7.77
CA ALA A 170 11.96 9.35 -7.30
C ALA A 170 10.95 9.48 -8.45
N VAL A 171 11.30 10.24 -9.50
CA VAL A 171 10.40 10.60 -10.61
C VAL A 171 10.60 9.67 -11.81
N SER A 172 10.71 8.37 -11.53
CA SER A 172 10.66 7.33 -12.55
C SER A 172 9.24 6.76 -12.67
N ARG A 173 8.91 6.25 -13.86
CA ARG A 173 7.63 5.58 -14.06
C ARG A 173 7.61 4.31 -13.21
N VAL A 174 6.47 4.07 -12.57
CA VAL A 174 6.22 2.86 -11.77
C VAL A 174 5.24 1.96 -12.52
N ASP A 175 5.50 0.66 -12.57
CA ASP A 175 4.61 -0.27 -13.25
C ASP A 175 3.25 -0.36 -12.54
N ALA A 176 2.18 -0.35 -13.33
CA ALA A 176 0.80 -0.34 -12.85
C ALA A 176 -0.07 -1.25 -13.71
N SER A 177 -0.84 -2.13 -13.06
CA SER A 177 -1.86 -2.97 -13.70
C SER A 177 -3.09 -2.16 -14.09
N GLY A 178 -3.78 -2.53 -15.17
CA GLY A 178 -5.04 -1.88 -15.58
C GLY A 178 -6.27 -2.27 -14.74
N ASP A 179 -6.10 -3.03 -13.66
CA ASP A 179 -7.18 -3.69 -12.90
C ASP A 179 -7.81 -2.81 -11.80
N GLY A 180 -7.43 -1.54 -11.74
CA GLY A 180 -7.96 -0.57 -10.78
C GLY A 180 -7.39 -0.68 -9.35
N ARG A 181 -6.53 -1.66 -9.06
CA ARG A 181 -5.83 -1.76 -7.77
C ARG A 181 -4.66 -0.80 -7.66
N THR A 182 -4.13 -0.36 -8.80
CA THR A 182 -3.02 0.57 -8.90
C THR A 182 -3.46 2.01 -9.15
N LYS A 183 -4.72 2.37 -8.87
CA LYS A 183 -5.26 3.72 -9.13
C LYS A 183 -4.38 4.84 -8.57
N GLY A 184 -3.82 4.68 -7.37
CA GLY A 184 -2.86 5.65 -6.81
C GLY A 184 -1.58 5.78 -7.64
N VAL A 185 -1.02 4.64 -8.08
CA VAL A 185 0.17 4.59 -8.95
C VAL A 185 -0.15 5.17 -10.34
N VAL A 186 -1.32 4.88 -10.90
CA VAL A 186 -1.79 5.43 -12.17
C VAL A 186 -1.94 6.94 -12.07
N ALA A 187 -2.55 7.45 -11.00
CA ALA A 187 -2.69 8.89 -10.76
C ALA A 187 -1.34 9.59 -10.67
N PHE A 188 -0.37 9.00 -9.94
CA PHE A 188 1.00 9.49 -9.90
C PHE A 188 1.65 9.48 -11.29
N ASN A 189 1.56 8.36 -12.03
CA ASN A 189 2.11 8.23 -13.38
C ASN A 189 1.52 9.24 -14.37
N GLN A 190 0.24 9.60 -14.23
CA GLN A 190 -0.41 10.63 -15.05
C GLN A 190 0.17 12.03 -14.77
N ARG A 191 0.56 12.31 -13.52
CA ARG A 191 1.21 13.57 -13.13
C ARG A 191 2.71 13.58 -13.38
N LEU A 192 3.34 12.43 -13.66
CA LEU A 192 4.80 12.31 -13.81
C LEU A 192 5.41 13.32 -14.78
N ALA A 193 4.76 13.60 -15.91
CA ALA A 193 5.25 14.60 -16.86
C ALA A 193 5.30 16.01 -16.26
N GLN A 194 4.34 16.35 -15.39
CA GLN A 194 4.33 17.61 -14.65
C GLN A 194 5.37 17.63 -13.53
N VAL A 195 5.49 16.54 -12.77
CA VAL A 195 6.50 16.39 -11.72
C VAL A 195 7.91 16.56 -12.31
N LYS A 196 8.19 15.96 -13.48
CA LYS A 196 9.46 16.14 -14.19
C LYS A 196 9.71 17.59 -14.61
N ARG A 197 8.70 18.29 -15.13
CA ARG A 197 8.84 19.72 -15.45
C ARG A 197 9.10 20.57 -14.22
N ALA A 198 8.47 20.25 -13.08
CA ALA A 198 8.74 20.93 -11.83
C ALA A 198 10.19 20.69 -11.38
N LEU A 199 10.67 19.45 -11.48
CA LEU A 199 12.06 19.10 -11.20
C LEU A 199 13.06 19.86 -12.10
N ASP A 200 12.80 19.97 -13.39
CA ASP A 200 13.66 20.70 -14.34
C ASP A 200 13.76 22.21 -14.03
N GLN A 201 12.77 22.76 -13.32
CA GLN A 201 12.72 24.17 -12.92
C GLN A 201 13.36 24.43 -11.55
N MET A 202 13.69 23.38 -10.80
CA MET A 202 14.32 23.52 -9.48
C MET A 202 15.80 23.88 -9.64
N PRO A 203 16.33 24.78 -8.81
CA PRO A 203 17.77 25.04 -8.78
C PRO A 203 18.51 23.75 -8.41
N ALA A 204 19.52 23.38 -9.20
CA ALA A 204 20.30 22.17 -8.95
C ALA A 204 20.95 22.21 -7.56
N GLY A 205 20.49 21.36 -6.66
CA GLY A 205 21.06 21.18 -5.32
C GLY A 205 22.11 20.08 -5.26
N ASP A 206 22.91 20.04 -4.18
CA ASP A 206 23.94 19.01 -4.00
C ASP A 206 23.34 17.58 -3.91
N ALA A 207 22.08 17.45 -3.49
CA ALA A 207 21.35 16.17 -3.44
C ALA A 207 21.14 15.52 -4.82
N ASP A 208 20.98 16.32 -5.88
CA ASP A 208 20.81 15.84 -7.27
C ASP A 208 22.14 15.36 -7.88
N ARG A 209 23.28 15.82 -7.35
CA ARG A 209 24.62 15.43 -7.83
C ARG A 209 25.06 14.06 -7.31
N ASN A 210 24.47 13.57 -6.21
CA ASN A 210 24.88 12.33 -5.53
C ASN A 210 23.82 11.22 -5.60
N CYS A 211 22.98 11.21 -6.63
CA CYS A 211 21.94 10.20 -6.86
C CYS A 211 22.47 8.76 -7.07
N GLN A 212 23.79 8.57 -7.17
CA GLN A 212 24.42 7.29 -7.55
C GLN A 212 24.92 6.46 -6.35
N ASN A 213 25.00 7.02 -5.13
CA ASN A 213 25.59 6.36 -3.95
C ASN A 213 24.59 6.19 -2.79
N ARG A 214 23.44 5.56 -3.04
CA ARG A 214 22.46 5.26 -1.98
C ARG A 214 22.48 3.78 -1.62
N VAL A 215 22.45 3.52 -0.31
CA VAL A 215 22.72 2.21 0.31
C VAL A 215 21.68 1.17 -0.17
N PRO A 216 22.08 -0.04 -0.62
CA PRO A 216 21.19 -0.99 -1.31
C PRO A 216 20.21 -1.78 -0.42
N GLU A 217 19.79 -1.26 0.73
CA GLU A 217 19.01 -2.03 1.72
C GLU A 217 17.52 -1.67 1.77
N TYR A 218 17.05 -0.82 0.86
CA TYR A 218 15.63 -0.43 0.78
C TYR A 218 14.68 -1.64 0.80
N ASP A 219 14.96 -2.61 -0.07
CA ASP A 219 14.17 -3.83 -0.18
C ASP A 219 14.17 -4.63 1.12
N PHE A 220 15.28 -4.65 1.87
CA PHE A 220 15.35 -5.29 3.18
C PHE A 220 14.38 -4.64 4.19
N TYR A 221 14.31 -3.31 4.22
CA TYR A 221 13.40 -2.60 5.12
C TYR A 221 11.93 -2.83 4.77
N ILE A 222 11.58 -2.90 3.48
CA ILE A 222 10.19 -3.10 3.03
C ILE A 222 9.77 -4.56 2.90
N ALA A 223 10.67 -5.53 3.11
CA ALA A 223 10.35 -6.96 3.03
C ALA A 223 9.08 -7.36 3.80
N PRO A 224 8.82 -6.87 5.04
CA PRO A 224 7.57 -7.17 5.74
C PRO A 224 6.33 -6.68 5.00
N ALA A 225 6.41 -5.51 4.36
CA ALA A 225 5.33 -4.97 3.55
C ALA A 225 5.13 -5.78 2.25
N LEU A 226 6.20 -6.26 1.61
CA LEU A 226 6.11 -7.15 0.43
C LEU A 226 5.40 -8.47 0.77
N LEU A 227 5.77 -9.10 1.88
CA LEU A 227 5.12 -10.34 2.34
C LEU A 227 3.64 -10.12 2.69
N ALA A 228 3.34 -9.03 3.42
CA ALA A 228 1.97 -8.67 3.76
C ALA A 228 1.15 -8.33 2.51
N ASN A 229 1.75 -7.65 1.54
CA ASN A 229 1.12 -7.37 0.25
C ASN A 229 0.79 -8.66 -0.50
N ALA A 230 1.74 -9.61 -0.58
CA ALA A 230 1.52 -10.89 -1.23
C ALA A 230 0.32 -11.63 -0.60
N ARG A 231 0.23 -11.66 0.73
CA ARG A 231 -0.90 -12.27 1.46
C ARG A 231 -2.23 -11.57 1.16
N SER A 232 -2.26 -10.24 1.22
CA SER A 232 -3.46 -9.44 0.92
C SER A 232 -3.91 -9.62 -0.53
N ALA A 233 -2.98 -9.57 -1.49
CA ALA A 233 -3.25 -9.77 -2.90
C ALA A 233 -3.80 -11.18 -3.17
N THR A 234 -3.25 -12.20 -2.54
CA THR A 234 -3.74 -13.60 -2.57
C THR A 234 -5.16 -13.74 -2.03
N ARG A 235 -5.52 -13.03 -0.95
CA ARG A 235 -6.91 -13.00 -0.44
C ARG A 235 -7.86 -12.31 -1.41
N GLN A 236 -7.39 -11.27 -2.10
CA GLN A 236 -8.17 -10.46 -3.04
C GLN A 236 -8.20 -11.02 -4.48
N GLY A 237 -7.54 -12.16 -4.74
CA GLY A 237 -7.43 -12.76 -6.07
C GLY A 237 -6.53 -11.99 -7.05
N ALA A 238 -5.70 -11.08 -6.56
CA ALA A 238 -4.76 -10.30 -7.36
C ALA A 238 -3.45 -11.08 -7.61
N TRP A 239 -3.55 -12.15 -8.41
CA TRP A 239 -2.49 -13.17 -8.52
C TRP A 239 -1.16 -12.66 -9.06
N GLU A 240 -1.18 -11.74 -10.03
CA GLU A 240 0.03 -11.17 -10.63
C GLU A 240 0.80 -10.33 -9.60
N GLN A 241 0.09 -9.41 -8.93
CA GLN A 241 0.65 -8.60 -7.85
C GLN A 241 1.16 -9.46 -6.68
N ALA A 242 0.41 -10.51 -6.31
CA ALA A 242 0.84 -11.46 -5.29
C ALA A 242 2.14 -12.17 -5.69
N SER A 243 2.23 -12.61 -6.95
CA SER A 243 3.40 -13.29 -7.50
C SER A 243 4.63 -12.38 -7.53
N GLU A 244 4.47 -11.13 -7.95
CA GLU A 244 5.56 -10.15 -7.97
C GLU A 244 6.05 -9.84 -6.55
N SER A 245 5.13 -9.59 -5.62
CA SER A 245 5.46 -9.26 -4.24
C SER A 245 6.19 -10.41 -3.53
N ILE A 246 5.73 -11.65 -3.72
CA ILE A 246 6.39 -12.81 -3.09
C ILE A 246 7.74 -13.11 -3.74
N GLN A 247 7.91 -12.87 -5.04
CA GLN A 247 9.20 -13.03 -5.71
C GLN A 247 10.23 -12.02 -5.19
N ARG A 248 9.84 -10.74 -5.06
CA ARG A 248 10.68 -9.71 -4.44
C ARG A 248 11.05 -10.07 -3.01
N TYR A 249 10.08 -10.54 -2.21
CA TYR A 249 10.35 -10.99 -0.83
C TYR A 249 11.35 -12.15 -0.78
N ILE A 250 11.17 -13.18 -1.60
CA ILE A 250 12.07 -14.35 -1.64
C ILE A 250 13.48 -13.95 -2.09
N ALA A 251 13.63 -12.97 -2.97
CA ALA A 251 14.94 -12.45 -3.36
C ALA A 251 15.70 -11.82 -2.18
N ILE A 252 14.98 -11.35 -1.16
CA ILE A 252 15.55 -10.78 0.08
C ILE A 252 15.73 -11.87 1.15
N ARG A 253 14.74 -12.75 1.30
CA ARG A 253 14.70 -13.83 2.30
C ARG A 253 14.45 -15.19 1.64
N ALA A 254 15.53 -15.74 1.09
CA ALA A 254 15.50 -17.04 0.40
C ALA A 254 15.50 -18.25 1.36
N ASP A 255 15.56 -18.01 2.67
CA ASP A 255 15.57 -19.00 3.74
C ASP A 255 14.24 -19.12 4.49
N ASP A 256 13.20 -18.40 4.05
CA ASP A 256 11.87 -18.40 4.69
C ASP A 256 10.96 -19.50 4.09
N PRO A 257 10.72 -20.63 4.78
CA PRO A 257 9.85 -21.70 4.27
C PRO A 257 8.40 -21.24 4.06
N GLN A 258 7.91 -20.28 4.87
CA GLN A 258 6.56 -19.74 4.73
C GLN A 258 6.40 -18.97 3.42
N ALA A 259 7.47 -18.34 2.92
CA ALA A 259 7.44 -17.59 1.66
C ALA A 259 7.28 -18.51 0.45
N TYR A 260 8.02 -19.63 0.43
CA TYR A 260 7.88 -20.65 -0.62
C TYR A 260 6.53 -21.36 -0.55
N TYR A 261 5.99 -21.60 0.65
CA TYR A 261 4.63 -22.07 0.79
C TYR A 261 3.62 -21.09 0.19
N LEU A 262 3.73 -19.78 0.50
CA LEU A 262 2.86 -18.76 -0.08
C LEU A 262 3.01 -18.68 -1.61
N GLN A 263 4.22 -18.81 -2.15
CA GLN A 263 4.47 -18.87 -3.59
C GLN A 263 3.74 -20.06 -4.23
N GLY A 264 3.79 -21.24 -3.59
CA GLY A 264 3.05 -22.42 -4.03
C GLY A 264 1.53 -22.21 -3.99
N ASP A 265 1.00 -21.60 -2.93
CA ASP A 265 -0.43 -21.28 -2.82
C ASP A 265 -0.88 -20.29 -3.91
N ILE A 266 -0.09 -19.25 -4.17
CA ILE A 266 -0.34 -18.29 -5.26
C ILE A 266 -0.38 -19.00 -6.62
N ALA A 267 0.63 -19.84 -6.91
CA ALA A 267 0.71 -20.59 -8.17
C ALA A 267 -0.51 -21.50 -8.34
N TYR A 268 -0.85 -22.26 -7.30
CA TYR A 268 -2.00 -23.15 -7.30
C TYR A 268 -3.32 -22.42 -7.54
N ARG A 269 -3.60 -21.37 -6.75
CA ARG A 269 -4.88 -20.65 -6.79
C ARG A 269 -5.04 -19.77 -8.03
N SER A 270 -3.95 -19.32 -8.61
CA SER A 270 -3.96 -18.58 -9.89
C SER A 270 -4.25 -19.47 -11.11
N GLY A 271 -4.23 -20.80 -10.95
CA GLY A 271 -4.36 -21.76 -12.05
C GLY A 271 -3.16 -21.79 -12.99
N LYS A 272 -2.06 -21.11 -12.65
CA LYS A 272 -0.84 -21.03 -13.45
C LYS A 272 0.22 -21.99 -12.88
N ARG A 273 0.57 -23.01 -13.65
CA ARG A 273 1.75 -23.89 -13.48
C ARG A 273 1.71 -24.86 -12.28
N SER A 274 1.34 -26.11 -12.56
CA SER A 274 1.50 -27.25 -11.63
C SER A 274 2.93 -27.38 -11.11
N ASP A 275 3.92 -27.13 -11.97
CA ASP A 275 5.32 -27.41 -11.65
C ASP A 275 5.88 -26.42 -10.63
N LEU A 276 5.54 -25.14 -10.77
CA LEU A 276 5.92 -24.11 -9.78
C LEU A 276 5.23 -24.37 -8.44
N THR A 277 3.98 -24.82 -8.45
CA THR A 277 3.24 -25.16 -7.23
C THR A 277 3.97 -26.24 -6.44
N ILE A 278 4.28 -27.36 -7.10
CA ILE A 278 4.95 -28.51 -6.46
C ILE A 278 6.36 -28.12 -6.01
N SER A 279 7.15 -27.48 -6.88
CA SER A 279 8.53 -27.12 -6.55
C SER A 279 8.64 -26.11 -5.41
N SER A 280 7.69 -25.17 -5.30
CA SER A 280 7.66 -24.20 -4.20
C SER A 280 7.34 -24.88 -2.86
N PHE A 281 6.36 -25.79 -2.82
CA PHE A 281 6.09 -26.56 -1.60
C PHE A 281 7.25 -27.48 -1.22
N GLN A 282 7.90 -28.11 -2.20
CA GLN A 282 9.10 -28.91 -1.94
C GLN A 282 10.22 -28.05 -1.35
N LYS A 283 10.44 -26.85 -1.90
CA LYS A 283 11.46 -25.93 -1.40
C LYS A 283 11.19 -25.51 0.05
N ALA A 284 9.93 -25.33 0.45
CA ALA A 284 9.57 -25.07 1.85
C ALA A 284 9.98 -26.23 2.78
N ILE A 285 9.77 -27.48 2.36
CA ILE A 285 10.21 -28.68 3.10
C ILE A 285 11.74 -28.79 3.16
N ASP A 286 12.42 -28.46 2.07
CA ASP A 286 13.88 -28.51 2.02
C ASP A 286 14.52 -27.51 2.98
N LEU A 287 13.87 -26.35 3.18
CA LEU A 287 14.29 -25.32 4.14
C LEU A 287 13.93 -25.71 5.58
N ASP A 288 12.73 -26.26 5.79
CA ASP A 288 12.28 -26.75 7.09
C ASP A 288 11.50 -28.06 6.94
N ARG A 289 12.14 -29.16 7.34
CA ARG A 289 11.55 -30.51 7.30
C ARG A 289 10.40 -30.71 8.28
N SER A 290 10.20 -29.78 9.21
CA SER A 290 9.05 -29.76 10.12
C SER A 290 7.92 -28.85 9.63
N PHE A 291 8.04 -28.27 8.43
CA PHE A 291 7.05 -27.35 7.89
C PHE A 291 5.80 -28.06 7.35
N ILE A 292 4.91 -28.41 8.28
CA ILE A 292 3.69 -29.20 8.06
C ILE A 292 2.78 -28.67 6.93
N PRO A 293 2.55 -27.35 6.77
CA PRO A 293 1.66 -26.85 5.72
C PRO A 293 2.06 -27.29 4.32
N ALA A 294 3.37 -27.42 4.03
CA ALA A 294 3.83 -27.87 2.72
C ALA A 294 3.57 -29.36 2.47
N TYR A 295 3.75 -30.23 3.47
CA TYR A 295 3.39 -31.65 3.36
C TYR A 295 1.91 -31.82 3.06
N ARG A 296 1.05 -31.10 3.79
CA ARG A 296 -0.41 -31.12 3.57
C ARG A 296 -0.78 -30.64 2.16
N ALA A 297 -0.14 -29.58 1.68
CA ALA A 297 -0.37 -29.06 0.34
C ALA A 297 0.08 -30.03 -0.77
N LEU A 298 1.27 -30.63 -0.64
CA LEU A 298 1.75 -31.64 -1.60
C LEU A 298 0.86 -32.89 -1.60
N GLY A 299 0.45 -33.39 -0.43
CA GLY A 299 -0.50 -34.50 -0.34
C GLY A 299 -1.78 -34.22 -1.12
N PHE A 300 -2.34 -33.03 -0.95
CA PHE A 300 -3.52 -32.59 -1.70
C PHE A 300 -3.26 -32.43 -3.21
N MET A 301 -2.09 -31.94 -3.62
CA MET A 301 -1.71 -31.84 -5.04
C MET A 301 -1.60 -33.22 -5.72
N HIS A 302 -0.97 -34.18 -5.04
CA HIS A 302 -0.84 -35.56 -5.55
C HIS A 302 -2.19 -36.28 -5.57
N PHE A 303 -3.03 -36.06 -4.56
CA PHE A 303 -4.40 -36.59 -4.51
C PHE A 303 -5.21 -36.13 -5.73
N LYS A 304 -5.21 -34.83 -6.01
CA LYS A 304 -5.90 -34.26 -7.18
C LYS A 304 -5.38 -34.79 -8.51
N ALA A 305 -4.10 -35.16 -8.57
CA ALA A 305 -3.49 -35.76 -9.77
C ALA A 305 -3.73 -37.27 -9.89
N GLY A 306 -4.49 -37.89 -8.98
CA GLY A 306 -4.72 -39.35 -8.96
C GLY A 306 -3.52 -40.18 -8.47
N ARG A 307 -2.45 -39.54 -7.99
CA ARG A 307 -1.26 -40.21 -7.44
C ARG A 307 -1.49 -40.52 -5.96
N LEU A 308 -2.39 -41.47 -5.70
CA LEU A 308 -2.89 -41.76 -4.35
C LEU A 308 -1.79 -42.25 -3.39
N GLN A 309 -0.82 -43.02 -3.87
CA GLN A 309 0.29 -43.51 -3.03
C GLN A 309 1.21 -42.37 -2.55
N ASP A 310 1.57 -41.45 -3.44
CA ASP A 310 2.35 -40.27 -3.06
C ASP A 310 1.56 -39.39 -2.08
N ALA A 311 0.27 -39.16 -2.38
CA ALA A 311 -0.62 -38.35 -1.55
C ALA A 311 -0.67 -38.90 -0.12
N ARG A 312 -0.85 -40.22 0.00
CA ARG A 312 -0.85 -40.94 1.28
C ARG A 312 0.45 -40.70 2.06
N SER A 313 1.61 -40.88 1.42
CA SER A 313 2.92 -40.69 2.06
C SER A 313 3.09 -39.28 2.65
N TYR A 314 2.71 -38.23 1.91
CA TYR A 314 2.76 -36.85 2.39
C TYR A 314 1.79 -36.60 3.56
N PHE A 315 0.57 -37.12 3.47
CA PHE A 315 -0.42 -36.98 4.55
C PHE A 315 0.00 -37.71 5.82
N GLU A 316 0.51 -38.95 5.73
CA GLU A 316 1.04 -39.70 6.88
C GLU A 316 2.21 -38.95 7.53
N THR A 317 3.12 -38.40 6.74
CA THR A 317 4.23 -37.58 7.25
C THR A 317 3.71 -36.34 7.99
N SER A 318 2.72 -35.65 7.44
CA SER A 318 2.12 -34.47 8.09
C SER A 318 1.46 -34.81 9.44
N LEU A 319 0.84 -35.99 9.57
CA LEU A 319 0.25 -36.47 10.81
C LEU A 319 1.33 -36.88 11.82
N ALA A 320 2.43 -37.48 11.36
CA ALA A 320 3.55 -37.83 12.23
C ALA A 320 4.22 -36.59 12.84
N LEU A 321 4.28 -35.48 12.09
CA LEU A 321 4.84 -34.20 12.56
C LEU A 321 3.91 -33.45 13.53
N ALA A 322 2.58 -33.60 13.41
CA ALA A 322 1.63 -33.06 14.38
C ALA A 322 0.48 -34.03 14.68
N PRO A 323 0.70 -35.05 15.54
CA PRO A 323 -0.28 -36.11 15.76
C PRO A 323 -1.55 -35.67 16.49
N HIS A 324 -1.50 -34.56 17.24
CA HIS A 324 -2.58 -34.07 18.09
C HIS A 324 -3.16 -32.72 17.65
N ALA A 325 -2.94 -32.29 16.41
CA ALA A 325 -3.57 -31.08 15.91
C ALA A 325 -5.07 -31.31 15.68
N ASP A 326 -5.91 -30.43 16.23
CA ASP A 326 -7.38 -30.46 16.07
C ASP A 326 -7.82 -30.46 14.60
N GLU A 327 -6.99 -29.90 13.71
CA GLU A 327 -7.25 -29.80 12.28
C GLU A 327 -6.95 -31.12 11.51
N ASN A 328 -6.58 -32.22 12.15
CA ASN A 328 -6.16 -33.43 11.42
C ASN A 328 -7.30 -34.24 10.78
N ASP A 329 -8.56 -33.95 11.11
CA ASP A 329 -9.69 -34.75 10.64
C ASP A 329 -9.85 -34.74 9.12
N TYR A 330 -9.58 -33.61 8.47
CA TYR A 330 -9.64 -33.55 7.00
C TYR A 330 -8.50 -34.36 6.36
N ILE A 331 -7.31 -34.42 6.97
CA ILE A 331 -6.18 -35.23 6.50
C ILE A 331 -6.51 -36.73 6.60
N ARG A 332 -7.14 -37.15 7.71
CA ARG A 332 -7.63 -38.53 7.87
C ARG A 332 -8.67 -38.89 6.82
N GLY A 333 -9.57 -37.96 6.50
CA GLY A 333 -10.53 -38.14 5.41
C GLY A 333 -9.86 -38.41 4.06
N TYR A 334 -8.83 -37.63 3.70
CA TYR A 334 -8.07 -37.88 2.46
C TYR A 334 -7.32 -39.22 2.48
N LEU A 335 -6.78 -39.65 3.63
CA LEU A 335 -6.10 -40.94 3.75
C LEU A 335 -7.04 -42.13 3.52
N GLN A 336 -8.28 -42.04 3.98
CA GLN A 336 -9.30 -43.06 3.70
C GLN A 336 -9.57 -43.16 2.20
N LEU A 337 -9.76 -42.02 1.53
CA LEU A 337 -9.98 -41.97 0.08
C LEU A 337 -8.78 -42.45 -0.75
N CYS A 338 -7.55 -42.35 -0.22
CA CYS A 338 -6.36 -42.91 -0.88
C CYS A 338 -6.26 -44.44 -0.75
N SER A 339 -7.08 -45.06 0.11
CA SER A 339 -7.04 -46.50 0.41
C SER A 339 -8.14 -47.29 -0.30
N GLU A 340 -9.06 -46.62 -0.99
CA GLU A 340 -10.15 -47.18 -1.81
C GLU A 340 -9.71 -47.33 -3.27
#